data_AF-A0A222MW20-F1
#
_entry.id   AF-A0A222MW20-F1
#
_cell.length_a   1.000
_cell.length_b   1.000
_cell.length_c   1.000
_cell.angle_alpha   90.00
_cell.angle_beta   90.00
_cell.angle_gamma   90.00
#
_symmetry.space_group_name_H-M   'P 1'
#
loop_
_entity.id
_entity.type
_entity.pdbx_description
1 polymer ?
#
loop_
_entity_poly.entity_id
_entity_poly.type
_entity_poly.pdbx_seq_one_letter_code
_entity_poly.pdbx_strand_id
1 'polypeptide(L)' 'MWHEYRALMTELKGKDRHFDSLFEKHNELDDKIKDAEENRVYLDDIELTKLKKEKLRIKEELGQYLASLSKK' A
#
# COMPACT_ATOMS: atom_id res chain seq x y z
N MET A 1 9.88 -7.39 -6.67
CA MET A 1 9.17 -6.14 -7.02
C MET A 1 8.13 -6.43 -8.09
N TRP A 2 7.02 -5.68 -8.12
CA TRP A 2 6.07 -5.65 -9.23
C TRP A 2 6.50 -4.62 -10.26
N HIS A 3 7.47 -4.98 -11.11
CA HIS A 3 7.85 -4.11 -12.22
C HIS A 3 6.80 -4.12 -13.34
N GLU A 4 6.17 -5.27 -13.56
CA GLU A 4 5.19 -5.45 -14.65
C GLU A 4 3.91 -4.63 -14.44
N TYR A 5 3.45 -4.51 -13.18
CA TYR A 5 2.27 -3.72 -12.89
C TYR A 5 2.56 -2.24 -12.65
N ARG A 6 3.82 -1.76 -12.69
CA ARG A 6 4.13 -0.35 -12.40
C ARG A 6 3.49 0.59 -13.43
N ALA A 7 3.46 0.18 -14.69
CA ALA A 7 2.77 0.91 -15.75
C ALA A 7 1.26 0.93 -15.50
N LEU A 8 0.68 -0.24 -15.18
CA LEU A 8 -0.76 -0.38 -14.89
C LEU A 8 -1.18 0.41 -13.64
N MET A 9 -0.38 0.38 -12.58
CA MET A 9 -0.56 1.18 -11.36
C MET A 9 -0.57 2.68 -11.68
N THR A 10 0.36 3.14 -12.51
CA THR A 10 0.44 4.55 -12.91
C THR A 10 -0.75 4.95 -13.78
N GLU A 11 -1.25 4.03 -14.61
CA GLU A 11 -2.44 4.26 -15.43
C GLU A 11 -3.74 4.26 -14.62
N LEU A 12 -3.84 3.38 -13.61
CA LEU A 12 -5.00 3.31 -12.71
C LEU A 12 -5.05 4.49 -11.76
N LYS A 13 -3.90 5.07 -11.40
CA LYS A 13 -3.82 6.26 -10.56
C LYS A 13 -4.62 7.41 -11.17
N GLY A 14 -5.63 7.89 -10.44
CA GLY A 14 -6.56 8.93 -10.90
C GLY A 14 -7.68 8.46 -11.85
N LYS A 15 -7.60 7.24 -12.39
CA LYS A 15 -8.69 6.61 -13.16
C LYS A 15 -9.57 5.72 -12.29
N ASP A 16 -8.99 5.13 -11.26
CA ASP A 16 -9.63 4.13 -10.41
C ASP A 16 -9.61 4.58 -8.94
N ARG A 17 -10.79 4.94 -8.44
CA ARG A 17 -10.96 5.40 -7.05
C ARG A 17 -10.60 4.33 -6.02
N HIS A 18 -10.78 3.06 -6.37
CA HIS A 18 -10.46 1.96 -5.47
C HIS A 18 -8.95 1.80 -5.35
N PHE A 19 -8.25 1.81 -6.49
CA PHE A 19 -6.79 1.84 -6.51
C PHE A 19 -6.23 3.07 -5.78
N ASP A 20 -6.77 4.26 -6.04
CA ASP A 20 -6.30 5.49 -5.39
C ASP A 20 -6.45 5.41 -3.86
N SER A 21 -7.60 4.93 -3.37
CA SER A 21 -7.84 4.77 -1.92
C SER A 21 -6.86 3.79 -1.28
N LEU A 22 -6.54 2.69 -1.97
CA LEU A 22 -5.57 1.69 -1.49
C LEU A 22 -4.14 2.24 -1.53
N PHE A 23 -3.79 2.95 -2.60
CA PHE A 23 -2.47 3.53 -2.77
C PHE A 23 -2.21 4.64 -1.75
N GLU A 24 -3.22 5.47 -1.45
CA GLU A 24 -3.16 6.50 -0.43
C GLU A 24 -2.97 5.87 0.96
N LYS A 25 -3.81 4.90 1.34
CA LYS A 25 -3.63 4.14 2.60
C LYS A 25 -2.26 3.48 2.70
N HIS A 26 -1.75 2.90 1.60
CA HIS A 26 -0.42 2.31 1.61
C HIS A 26 0.65 3.36 1.93
N ASN A 27 0.58 4.55 1.32
CA ASN A 27 1.53 5.63 1.62
C ASN A 27 1.38 6.13 3.05
N GLU A 28 0.16 6.35 3.55
CA GLU A 28 -0.05 6.76 4.93
C GLU A 28 0.51 5.75 5.93
N LEU A 29 0.34 4.45 5.69
CA LEU A 29 0.92 3.40 6.52
C LEU A 29 2.45 3.37 6.42
N ASP A 30 3.01 3.58 5.23
CA ASP A 30 4.45 3.65 5.02
C ASP A 30 5.08 4.83 5.78
N ASP A 31 4.48 6.01 5.66
CA ASP A 31 4.91 7.22 6.37
C ASP A 31 4.79 7.03 7.89
N LYS A 32 3.67 6.48 8.39
CA LYS A 32 3.52 6.16 9.82
C LYS A 32 4.58 5.18 10.32
N ILE A 33 4.86 4.12 9.57
CA ILE A 33 5.90 3.15 9.94
C ILE A 33 7.26 3.83 9.96
N LYS A 34 7.56 4.67 8.96
CA LYS A 34 8.82 5.39 8.87
C LYS A 34 8.99 6.39 10.01
N ASP A 35 7.96 7.16 10.32
CA ASP A 35 7.95 8.07 11.48
C ASP A 35 8.13 7.32 12.80
N ALA A 36 7.55 6.11 12.92
CA ALA A 36 7.77 5.24 14.06
C ALA A 36 9.22 4.74 14.15
N GLU A 37 9.78 4.27 13.03
CA GLU A 37 11.14 3.73 12.96
C GLU A 37 12.20 4.83 13.19
N GLU A 38 11.92 6.06 12.75
CA GLU A 38 12.75 7.23 13.02
C GLU A 38 12.57 7.80 14.42
N ASN A 39 11.83 7.13 15.31
CA ASN A 39 11.49 7.59 16.67
C ASN A 39 10.80 8.98 16.70
N ARG A 40 10.17 9.40 15.59
CA ARG A 40 9.38 10.63 15.53
C ARG A 40 8.00 10.44 16.16
N VAL A 41 7.46 9.23 16.08
CA VAL A 41 6.19 8.83 16.69
C VAL A 41 6.44 7.65 17.62
N TYR A 42 6.00 7.76 18.87
CA TYR A 42 5.98 6.62 19.78
C TYR A 42 4.80 5.71 19.42
N LEU A 43 5.09 4.62 18.74
CA LEU A 43 4.13 3.57 18.42
C LEU A 43 4.47 2.34 19.26
N ASP A 44 3.45 1.80 19.92
CA ASP A 44 3.55 0.50 20.58
C ASP A 44 3.99 -0.58 19.58
N ASP A 45 4.78 -1.56 20.03
CA ASP A 45 5.21 -2.71 19.23
C ASP A 45 4.02 -3.41 18.54
N ILE A 46 2.87 -3.45 19.22
CA ILE A 46 1.62 -4.01 18.70
C ILE A 46 1.10 -3.18 17.54
N GLU A 47 1.09 -1.85 17.67
CA GLU A 47 0.60 -0.94 16.62
C GLU A 47 1.56 -0.95 15.43
N LEU A 48 2.88 -0.90 15.65
CA LEU A 48 3.87 -1.03 14.57
C LEU A 48 3.71 -2.36 13.82
N THR A 49 3.47 -3.46 14.56
CA THR A 49 3.21 -4.78 13.97
C THR A 49 1.91 -4.80 13.16
N LYS A 50 0.84 -4.14 13.66
CA LYS A 50 -0.41 -3.98 12.91
C LYS A 50 -0.18 -3.19 11.63
N LEU A 51 0.48 -2.04 11.68
CA LEU A 51 0.78 -1.20 10.51
C LEU A 51 1.56 -2.00 9.45
N LYS A 52 2.60 -2.74 9.87
CA LYS A 52 3.38 -3.61 8.97
C LYS A 52 2.53 -4.69 8.31
N LYS A 53 1.62 -5.33 9.07
CA LYS A 53 0.66 -6.31 8.52
C LYS A 53 -0.35 -5.67 7.57
N GLU A 54 -0.86 -4.50 7.91
CA GLU A 54 -1.84 -3.78 7.10
C GLU A 54 -1.22 -3.33 5.77
N LYS A 55 0.01 -2.80 5.81
CA LYS A 55 0.78 -2.46 4.61
C LYS A 55 0.99 -3.68 3.71
N LEU A 56 1.29 -4.85 4.28
CA LEU A 56 1.40 -6.09 3.52
C LEU A 56 0.06 -6.48 2.88
N ARG A 57 -1.03 -6.38 3.63
CA ARG A 57 -2.39 -6.66 3.15
C ARG A 57 -2.80 -5.77 1.98
N ILE A 58 -2.59 -4.46 2.10
CA ILE A 58 -2.90 -3.51 1.02
C ILE A 58 -2.06 -3.81 -0.20
N LYS A 59 -0.78 -4.14 0.00
CA LYS A 59 0.07 -4.60 -1.08
C LYS A 59 -0.56 -5.82 -1.75
N GLU A 60 -0.88 -6.89 -1.03
CA GLU A 60 -1.53 -8.09 -1.60
C GLU A 60 -2.82 -7.77 -2.36
N GLU A 61 -3.69 -6.93 -1.78
CA GLU A 61 -4.96 -6.52 -2.40
C GLU A 61 -4.74 -5.77 -3.71
N LEU A 62 -3.79 -4.81 -3.74
CA LEU A 62 -3.37 -4.14 -4.97
C LEU A 62 -2.91 -5.17 -6.02
N GLY A 63 -2.20 -6.22 -5.62
CA GLY A 63 -1.72 -7.26 -6.53
C GLY A 63 -2.82 -8.09 -7.13
N GLN A 64 -3.75 -8.53 -6.28
CA GLN A 64 -4.92 -9.26 -6.73
C GLN A 64 -5.77 -8.39 -7.66
N TYR A 65 -5.89 -7.09 -7.35
CA TYR A 65 -6.60 -6.13 -8.18
C TYR A 65 -5.96 -5.99 -9.56
N LEU A 66 -4.64 -5.72 -9.60
CA LEU A 66 -3.86 -5.59 -10.84
C LEU A 66 -3.88 -6.88 -11.66
N ALA A 67 -3.75 -8.04 -11.01
CA ALA A 67 -3.85 -9.34 -11.65
C ALA A 67 -5.25 -9.62 -12.21
N SER A 68 -6.31 -9.18 -11.51
CA SER A 68 -7.69 -9.31 -11.99
C SER A 68 -7.95 -8.41 -13.20
N LEU A 69 -7.38 -7.20 -13.23
CA LEU A 69 -7.49 -6.29 -14.36
C LEU A 69 -6.68 -6.78 -15.57
N SER A 70 -5.49 -7.32 -15.34
CA SER A 70 -4.64 -7.86 -16.41
C SER A 70 -5.21 -9.10 -17.09
N LYS A 71 -6.19 -9.79 -16.48
CA LYS A 71 -6.85 -10.97 -17.04
C LYS A 71 -8.12 -10.64 -17.84
N LYS A 72 -8.50 -9.38 -17.94
CA LYS A 72 -9.74 -8.93 -18.59
C LYS A 72 -9.42 -8.27 -19.93
#